data_AF-S4R7G2-F1
#
_entry.id   AF-S4R7G2-F1
#
_cell.length_a   1.000
_cell.length_b   1.000
_cell.length_c   1.000
_cell.angle_alpha   90.00
_cell.angle_beta   90.00
_cell.angle_gamma   90.00
#
_symmetry.space_group_name_H-M   'P 1'
#
loop_
_entity.id
_entity.type
_entity.pdbx_description
1 polymer ?
#
loop_
_entity_poly.entity_id
_entity_poly.type
_entity_poly.pdbx_seq_one_letter_code
_entity_poly.pdbx_strand_id
1 'polypeptide(L)' 'KMCPNCQGPLELVPCRGHSGYPVTNFWRHEGKLVFFQAKGVHDHPRPESKTEAEGRRCAAKKRSATSTLSA' A
#
# COMPACT_ATOMS: atom_id res chain seq x y z
N LYS A 1 -11.20 -4.54 -8.73
CA LYS A 1 -10.78 -3.21 -9.27
C LYS A 1 -9.98 -3.45 -10.53
N MET A 2 -10.18 -2.65 -11.58
CA MET A 2 -9.46 -2.80 -12.85
C MET A 2 -8.17 -1.96 -12.83
N CYS A 3 -7.17 -2.40 -13.58
CA CYS A 3 -5.90 -1.68 -13.72
C CYS A 3 -6.13 -0.32 -14.37
N PRO A 4 -5.65 0.80 -13.77
CA PRO A 4 -5.84 2.13 -14.37
C PRO A 4 -5.02 2.35 -15.65
N ASN A 5 -4.05 1.48 -15.97
CA ASN A 5 -3.22 1.59 -17.16
C ASN A 5 -3.78 0.78 -18.36
N CYS A 6 -4.18 -0.48 -18.12
CA CYS A 6 -4.60 -1.40 -19.19
C CYS A 6 -6.01 -1.99 -19.02
N GLN A 7 -6.75 -1.58 -17.98
CA GLN A 7 -8.10 -2.09 -17.65
C GLN A 7 -8.18 -3.61 -17.34
N GLY A 8 -7.06 -4.34 -17.28
CA GLY A 8 -7.05 -5.75 -16.87
C GLY A 8 -7.43 -5.99 -15.39
N PRO A 9 -7.66 -7.25 -14.98
CA PRO A 9 -7.86 -7.61 -13.58
C PRO A 9 -6.59 -7.33 -12.76
N LEU A 10 -6.77 -6.93 -11.50
CA LEU A 10 -5.69 -6.76 -10.54
C LEU A 10 -5.62 -7.94 -9.58
N GLU A 11 -4.41 -8.44 -9.32
CA GLU A 11 -4.13 -9.48 -8.33
C GLU A 11 -3.26 -8.90 -7.19
N LEU A 12 -3.47 -9.42 -5.98
CA LEU A 12 -2.65 -9.08 -4.81
C LEU A 12 -1.48 -10.07 -4.70
N VAL A 13 -0.26 -9.58 -4.90
CA VAL A 13 0.96 -10.38 -4.66
C VAL A 13 1.29 -10.37 -3.17
N PRO A 14 1.25 -11.53 -2.47
CA PRO A 14 1.54 -11.59 -1.04
C PRO A 14 3.04 -11.51 -0.75
N CYS A 15 3.40 -11.03 0.43
CA CYS A 15 4.77 -11.14 0.94
C CYS A 15 4.98 -12.49 1.61
N ARG A 16 6.07 -13.19 1.26
CA ARG A 16 6.49 -14.47 1.84
C ARG A 16 7.99 -14.51 2.20
N GLY A 17 8.60 -13.33 2.27
CA GLY A 17 9.99 -13.07 2.57
C GLY A 17 10.54 -13.52 3.92
N HIS A 18 9.72 -14.18 4.75
CA HIS A 18 10.14 -14.74 6.03
C HIS A 18 9.74 -16.22 6.13
N SER A 19 10.58 -17.11 5.60
CA SER A 19 10.34 -18.56 5.64
C SER A 19 8.97 -18.98 5.08
N GLY A 20 8.49 -18.30 4.04
CA GLY A 20 7.17 -18.53 3.45
C GLY A 20 6.04 -17.68 4.05
N TYR A 21 6.30 -16.93 5.12
CA TYR A 21 5.35 -16.03 5.78
C TYR A 21 5.68 -14.55 5.50
N PRO A 22 4.72 -13.62 5.73
CA PRO A 22 4.96 -12.19 5.59
C PRO A 22 6.08 -11.68 6.49
N VAL A 23 6.88 -10.74 5.96
CA VAL A 23 7.85 -9.96 6.74
C VAL A 23 7.11 -9.18 7.84
N THR A 24 7.68 -9.13 9.04
CA THR A 24 7.07 -8.48 10.21
C THR A 24 7.95 -7.40 10.79
N ASN A 25 7.30 -6.37 11.35
CA ASN A 25 7.95 -5.23 11.99
C ASN A 25 7.57 -5.17 13.47
N PHE A 26 8.55 -4.90 14.32
CA PHE A 26 8.43 -4.77 15.76
C PHE A 26 8.90 -3.39 16.18
N TRP A 27 8.07 -2.71 16.96
CA TRP A 27 8.35 -1.39 17.51
C TRP A 27 8.27 -1.49 19.02
N ARG A 28 9.29 -1.02 19.73
CA ARG A 28 9.31 -0.97 21.19
C ARG A 28 9.64 0.45 21.62
N HIS A 29 8.81 1.01 22.49
CA HIS A 29 9.09 2.27 23.15
C HIS A 29 9.79 2.01 24.49
N GLU A 30 10.86 2.74 24.79
CA GLU A 30 11.59 2.65 26.05
C GLU A 30 12.12 4.03 26.45
N GLY A 31 11.58 4.59 27.53
CA GLY A 31 11.90 5.94 27.99
C GLY A 31 11.55 7.00 26.94
N LYS A 32 12.57 7.62 26.35
CA LYS A 32 12.44 8.62 25.28
C LYS A 32 12.79 8.07 23.89
N LEU A 33 13.06 6.77 23.80
CA LEU A 33 13.58 6.10 22.61
C LEU A 33 12.52 5.18 22.00
N VAL A 34 12.60 5.02 20.68
CA VAL A 34 11.85 4.02 19.93
C VAL A 34 12.84 3.08 19.25
N PHE A 35 12.75 1.80 19.58
CA PHE A 35 13.51 0.73 18.97
C PHE A 35 12.70 0.07 17.87
N PHE A 36 13.37 -0.27 16.77
CA PHE A 36 12.78 -0.93 15.62
C PHE A 36 13.54 -2.21 15.29
N GLN A 37 12.80 -3.27 14.97
CA GLN A 37 13.35 -4.51 14.42
C GLN A 37 12.41 -5.03 13.32
N ALA A 38 12.97 -5.49 12.21
CA ALA A 38 12.25 -6.22 11.18
C ALA A 38 12.72 -7.68 11.11
N LYS A 39 11.84 -8.60 10.71
CA LYS A 39 12.16 -10.01 10.45
C LYS A 39 11.76 -10.42 9.04
N GLY A 40 12.73 -10.90 8.28
CA GLY A 40 12.59 -11.35 6.89
C GLY A 40 13.04 -10.29 5.86
N VAL A 41 12.99 -10.66 4.59
CA VAL A 41 13.39 -9.82 3.44
C VAL A 41 12.28 -9.85 2.39
N HIS A 42 11.72 -8.70 2.03
CA HIS A 42 10.61 -8.65 1.07
C HIS A 42 10.98 -9.30 -0.28
N ASP A 43 10.09 -10.16 -0.75
CA ASP A 43 10.20 -11.00 -1.95
C ASP A 43 9.24 -10.55 -3.07
N HIS A 44 8.76 -9.30 -2.97
CA HIS A 44 7.81 -8.71 -3.90
C HIS A 44 8.24 -7.30 -4.29
N PRO A 45 7.75 -6.76 -5.42
CA PRO A 45 7.97 -5.37 -5.80
C PRO A 45 7.50 -4.41 -4.71
N ARG A 46 8.22 -3.30 -4.53
CA ARG A 46 7.88 -2.27 -3.56
C ARG A 46 6.53 -1.62 -3.93
N PRO A 47 5.52 -1.64 -3.04
CA PRO A 47 4.28 -0.92 -3.29
C PRO A 47 4.51 0.59 -3.21
N GLU A 48 3.57 1.35 -3.75
CA GLU A 48 3.55 2.81 -3.60
C GLU A 48 3.49 3.23 -2.13
N SER A 49 4.02 4.41 -1.85
CA SER A 49 3.94 4.99 -0.51
C SER A 49 2.49 5.32 -0.13
N LYS A 50 2.27 5.45 1.18
CA LYS A 50 0.97 5.86 1.74
C LYS A 50 0.47 7.16 1.10
N THR A 51 1.34 8.16 0.98
CA THR A 51 1.01 9.49 0.43
C THR A 51 0.61 9.41 -1.05
N GLU A 52 1.32 8.64 -1.86
CA GLU A 52 0.98 8.43 -3.28
C GLU A 52 -0.39 7.74 -3.42
N ALA A 53 -0.62 6.69 -2.63
CA ALA A 53 -1.88 5.96 -2.64
C ALA A 53 -3.05 6.84 -2.19
N GLU A 54 -2.86 7.69 -1.18
CA GLU A 54 -3.83 8.71 -0.73
C GLU A 54 -4.10 9.75 -1.80
N GLY A 55 -3.06 10.25 -2.47
CA GLY A 55 -3.16 11.19 -3.58
C GLY A 55 -4.06 10.65 -4.70
N ARG A 56 -3.85 9.40 -5.11
CA ARG A 56 -4.70 8.74 -6.12
C ARG A 56 -6.14 8.55 -5.66
N ARG A 57 -6.37 8.14 -4.41
CA ARG A 57 -7.74 8.01 -3.85
C ARG A 57 -8.47 9.35 -3.84
N CYS A 58 -7.79 10.43 -3.45
CA CYS A 58 -8.34 11.78 -3.46
C CYS A 58 -8.68 12.24 -4.88
N ALA A 59 -7.78 12.03 -5.84
CA ALA A 59 -8.02 12.36 -7.25
C ALA A 59 -9.19 11.57 -7.86
N ALA A 60 -9.31 10.28 -7.54
CA ALA A 60 -10.44 9.45 -7.97
C ALA A 60 -11.78 9.97 -7.40
N LYS A 61 -11.80 10.40 -6.13
CA LYS A 61 -13.00 10.97 -5.49
C LYS A 61 -13.41 12.33 -6.09
N LYS A 62 -12.43 13.16 -6.49
CA LYS A 62 -12.72 14.42 -7.22
C LYS A 62 -13.38 14.14 -8.57
N ARG A 63 -12.86 13.16 -9.33
CA ARG A 63 -13.45 12.76 -10.62
C ARG A 63 -14.89 12.26 -10.49
N SER A 64 -15.21 11.48 -9.46
CA SER A 64 -16.59 11.01 -9.24
C SER A 64 -17.57 12.13 -8.85
N ALA A 65 -17.09 13.20 -8.21
CA ALA A 65 -17.93 14.33 -7.82
C ALA A 65 -18.24 15.28 -9.00
N THR A 66 -17.30 15.47 -9.92
CA THR A 66 -17.51 16.29 -11.12
C THR A 66 -18.52 15.67 -12.09
N SER A 67 -18.58 14.34 -12.17
CA SER A 67 -19.54 13.62 -13.03
C SER A 67 -21.01 13.71 -12.59
N THR A 68 -21.31 14.19 -11.37
CA THR A 68 -22.69 14.37 -10.89
C THR A 68 -23.26 15.76 -11.18
N LEU A 69 -22.44 16.72 -11.64
CA LEU A 69 -22.85 18.11 -11.92
C LEU A 69 -23.13 18.37 -13.42
N SER A 70 -23.24 17.33 -14.24
CA SER A 70 -23.58 17.42 -15.66
C SER A 70 -24.65 16.39 -15.99
N ALA A 71 -25.85 16.61 -15.47
CA ALA A 71 -27.10 15.99 -15.91
C ALA A 71 -28.23 17.01 -15.75
#